data_AF-A0A369KTU0-F1
#
_entry.id   AF-A0A369KTU0-F1
#
_cell.length_a   1.000
_cell.length_b   1.000
_cell.length_c   1.000
_cell.angle_alpha   90.00
_cell.angle_beta   90.00
_cell.angle_gamma   90.00
#
_symmetry.space_group_name_H-M   'P 1'
#
loop_
_entity.id
_entity.type
_entity.pdbx_description
1 polymer ?
#
loop_
_entity_poly.entity_id
_entity_poly.type
_entity_poly.pdbx_seq_one_letter_code
_entity_poly.pdbx_strand_id
1 'polypeptide(L)'
;MHQDLNKIGVDNLHISGSAQFSKEELRWIINNTKKNILVVDLRQEPHGFINNYPVTWTNNNNWINIDQLKNNILIDEAHRLRELYDLKYIQIPRAKDYKNGTINKNGLVRFDIVSAEREDQIVNELKAKYFRITVSDHNRPSDSDVDEFLKLVKNLDSNTWIHFHCRGGKGRTTTFLLMFDILKNAKSVSYDDILKRQTKIFPIYIYHKKNAGKYKELYREREQFIKEFYLFSKNYISHSDITWSQWKNIKKN
;
A
#
# COMPACT_ATOMS: atom_id res chain seq x y z
N MET A 1 -34.65 1.77 0.86
CA MET A 1 -34.06 0.42 0.78
C MET A 1 -32.56 0.51 1.02
N HIS A 2 -32.10 0.13 2.21
CA HIS A 2 -30.68 -0.19 2.39
C HIS A 2 -30.43 -1.45 1.56
N GLN A 3 -29.88 -1.32 0.36
CA GLN A 3 -29.45 -2.51 -0.38
C GLN A 3 -28.36 -3.20 0.43
N ASP A 4 -28.64 -4.43 0.86
CA ASP A 4 -27.69 -5.27 1.57
C ASP A 4 -26.39 -5.41 0.80
N LEU A 5 -25.26 -5.39 1.54
CA LEU A 5 -23.94 -5.61 0.97
C LEU A 5 -23.76 -7.11 0.73
N ASN A 6 -23.24 -7.47 -0.45
CA ASN A 6 -22.85 -8.86 -0.71
C ASN A 6 -21.63 -9.25 0.14
N LYS A 7 -21.84 -10.13 1.12
CA LYS A 7 -20.82 -10.58 2.08
C LYS A 7 -20.12 -11.88 1.69
N ILE A 8 -20.45 -12.46 0.53
CA ILE A 8 -19.84 -13.73 0.09
C ILE A 8 -18.31 -13.62 0.10
N GLY A 9 -17.67 -14.54 0.82
CA GLY A 9 -16.21 -14.66 0.92
C GLY A 9 -15.50 -13.61 1.78
N VAL A 10 -16.20 -12.64 2.38
CA VAL A 10 -15.57 -11.58 3.21
C VAL A 10 -14.86 -12.17 4.43
N ASP A 11 -15.49 -13.13 5.11
CA ASP A 11 -14.93 -13.75 6.32
C ASP A 11 -13.61 -14.49 6.05
N ASN A 12 -13.35 -14.87 4.80
CA ASN A 12 -12.14 -15.58 4.37
C ASN A 12 -11.05 -14.64 3.82
N LEU A 13 -11.29 -13.33 3.72
CA LEU A 13 -10.30 -12.40 3.19
C LEU A 13 -9.08 -12.26 4.13
N HIS A 14 -9.32 -12.15 5.44
CA HIS A 14 -8.27 -11.91 6.44
C HIS A 14 -7.34 -10.75 6.07
N ILE A 15 -7.91 -9.64 5.61
CA ILE A 15 -7.16 -8.45 5.23
C ILE A 15 -7.58 -7.25 6.05
N SER A 16 -6.65 -6.31 6.21
CA SER A 16 -6.89 -4.98 6.78
C SER A 16 -6.04 -3.96 6.04
N GLY A 17 -6.34 -2.68 6.24
CA GLY A 17 -5.47 -1.63 5.74
C GLY A 17 -5.45 -0.40 6.62
N SER A 18 -4.39 0.38 6.51
CA SER A 18 -4.24 1.63 7.27
C SER A 18 -3.36 2.65 6.55
N ALA A 19 -3.22 3.83 7.16
CA ALA A 19 -2.18 4.79 6.81
C ALA A 19 -0.84 4.37 7.43
N GLN A 20 0.19 5.20 7.30
CA GLN A 20 1.42 4.96 8.05
C GLN A 20 1.14 4.93 9.57
N PHE A 21 1.93 4.15 10.31
CA PHE A 21 1.77 3.92 11.74
C PHE A 21 3.08 4.18 12.49
N SER A 22 3.00 4.46 13.80
CA SER A 22 4.13 4.30 14.73
C SER A 22 4.36 2.83 15.08
N LYS A 23 5.47 2.54 15.76
CA LYS A 23 5.74 1.18 16.28
C LYS A 23 4.65 0.72 17.25
N GLU A 24 4.15 1.61 18.09
CA GLU A 24 3.09 1.35 19.07
C GLU A 24 1.75 1.08 18.37
N GLU A 25 1.42 1.85 17.34
CA GLU A 25 0.23 1.61 16.52
C GLU A 25 0.33 0.28 15.77
N LEU A 26 1.50 -0.06 15.22
CA LEU A 26 1.73 -1.37 14.61
C LEU A 26 1.60 -2.50 15.63
N ARG A 27 2.18 -2.36 16.82
CA ARG A 27 2.01 -3.33 17.92
C ARG A 27 0.54 -3.51 18.27
N TRP A 28 -0.23 -2.43 18.31
CA TRP A 28 -1.68 -2.50 18.52
C TRP A 28 -2.38 -3.27 17.39
N ILE A 29 -2.06 -2.99 16.12
CA ILE A 29 -2.60 -3.72 14.96
C ILE A 29 -2.32 -5.22 15.10
N ILE A 30 -1.07 -5.60 15.39
CA ILE A 30 -0.64 -6.99 15.55
C ILE A 30 -1.42 -7.67 16.69
N ASN A 31 -1.49 -7.05 17.86
CA ASN A 31 -2.17 -7.61 19.03
C ASN A 31 -3.70 -7.76 18.83
N ASN A 32 -4.30 -6.94 17.96
CA ASN A 32 -5.73 -7.01 17.65
C ASN A 32 -6.03 -7.83 16.40
N THR A 33 -5.01 -8.46 15.81
CA THR A 33 -5.17 -9.38 14.69
C THR A 33 -5.01 -10.81 15.19
N LYS A 34 -6.04 -11.65 15.02
CA LYS A 34 -6.09 -13.02 15.59
C LYS A 34 -5.13 -14.04 14.94
N LYS A 35 -4.19 -13.63 14.09
CA LYS A 35 -3.48 -14.51 13.13
C LYS A 35 -2.04 -14.06 12.87
N ASN A 36 -1.26 -14.95 12.26
CA ASN A 36 0.05 -14.66 11.68
C ASN A 36 -0.07 -13.50 10.67
N ILE A 37 0.50 -12.35 10.99
CA ILE A 37 0.33 -11.13 10.21
C ILE A 37 1.51 -10.91 9.25
N LEU A 38 1.17 -10.54 8.02
CA LEU A 38 2.07 -10.04 6.99
C LEU A 38 1.76 -8.57 6.76
N VAL A 39 2.71 -7.70 7.08
CA VAL A 39 2.66 -6.28 6.75
C VAL A 39 3.14 -6.11 5.32
N VAL A 40 2.25 -5.62 4.44
CA VAL A 40 2.56 -5.30 3.05
C VAL A 40 2.64 -3.79 2.92
N ASP A 41 3.87 -3.30 2.86
CA ASP A 41 4.16 -1.90 2.63
C ASP A 41 4.13 -1.60 1.11
N LEU A 42 3.28 -0.65 0.73
CA LEU A 42 3.04 -0.25 -0.66
C LEU A 42 3.78 1.03 -1.06
N ARG A 43 4.75 1.50 -0.29
CA ARG A 43 5.36 2.82 -0.44
C ARG A 43 6.54 2.79 -1.41
N GLN A 44 6.68 3.78 -2.27
CA GLN A 44 7.89 3.91 -3.11
C GLN A 44 8.85 4.94 -2.51
N GLU A 45 8.27 5.95 -1.87
CA GLU A 45 9.00 7.00 -1.19
C GLU A 45 9.88 6.43 -0.07
N PRO A 46 11.11 6.95 0.12
CA PRO A 46 11.95 6.56 1.24
C PRO A 46 11.31 6.95 2.56
N HIS A 47 11.31 6.03 3.50
CA HIS A 47 10.68 6.18 4.81
C HIS A 47 11.34 5.25 5.82
N GLY A 48 11.02 5.47 7.09
CA GLY A 48 11.53 4.66 8.20
C GLY A 48 11.05 5.24 9.52
N PHE A 49 11.79 5.00 10.58
CA PHE A 49 11.40 5.39 11.94
C PHE A 49 12.52 6.14 12.63
N ILE A 50 12.19 7.25 13.31
CA ILE A 50 13.06 7.90 14.31
C ILE A 50 12.43 7.67 15.68
N ASN A 51 13.13 7.03 16.60
CA ASN A 51 12.66 6.75 17.95
C ASN A 51 11.22 6.17 17.96
N ASN A 52 10.95 5.18 17.10
CA ASN A 52 9.63 4.56 16.90
C ASN A 52 8.56 5.41 16.18
N TYR A 53 8.86 6.66 15.80
CA TYR A 53 7.95 7.52 15.03
C TYR A 53 8.21 7.47 13.53
N PRO A 54 7.18 7.37 12.68
CA PRO A 54 7.36 7.23 11.24
C PRO A 54 7.82 8.55 10.61
N VAL A 55 8.88 8.47 9.79
CA VAL A 55 9.42 9.59 9.02
C VAL A 55 9.45 9.26 7.53
N THR A 56 9.50 10.28 6.68
CA THR A 56 9.44 10.11 5.23
C THR A 56 10.19 11.23 4.54
N TRP A 57 11.08 10.86 3.62
CA TRP A 57 11.66 11.81 2.69
C TRP A 57 10.67 12.01 1.54
N THR A 58 10.22 13.25 1.35
CA THR A 58 9.22 13.59 0.34
C THR A 58 9.63 14.83 -0.44
N ASN A 59 9.31 14.84 -1.73
CA ASN A 59 9.27 16.05 -2.56
C ASN A 59 7.80 16.51 -2.74
N ASN A 60 7.56 17.49 -3.60
CA ASN A 60 6.23 18.07 -3.79
C ASN A 60 5.16 17.06 -4.25
N ASN A 61 5.53 15.98 -4.93
CA ASN A 61 4.59 14.96 -5.39
C ASN A 61 4.75 13.61 -4.68
N ASN A 62 5.64 13.51 -3.66
CA ASN A 62 6.03 12.25 -3.04
C ASN A 62 6.62 11.22 -4.05
N TRP A 63 7.33 11.73 -5.05
CA TRP A 63 7.90 10.99 -6.19
C TRP A 63 9.43 11.11 -6.24
N ILE A 64 10.11 11.03 -5.09
CA ILE A 64 11.58 11.09 -5.05
C ILE A 64 12.20 9.96 -5.88
N ASN A 65 11.53 8.80 -5.88
CA ASN A 65 12.02 7.55 -6.45
C ASN A 65 11.23 7.11 -7.69
N ILE A 66 10.55 8.03 -8.39
CA ILE A 66 9.87 7.68 -9.63
C ILE A 66 10.89 7.14 -10.64
N ASP A 67 10.49 6.11 -11.39
CA ASP A 67 11.33 5.42 -12.39
C ASP A 67 12.59 4.71 -11.83
N GLN A 68 12.77 4.65 -10.51
CA GLN A 68 13.85 3.89 -9.89
C GLN A 68 13.52 2.40 -9.75
N LEU A 69 14.54 1.55 -9.90
CA LEU A 69 14.42 0.12 -9.61
C LEU A 69 14.25 -0.11 -8.11
N LYS A 70 13.44 -1.10 -7.73
CA LYS A 70 13.16 -1.47 -6.33
C LYS A 70 14.42 -1.62 -5.48
N ASN A 71 15.46 -2.30 -5.97
CA ASN A 71 16.71 -2.47 -5.21
C ASN A 71 17.41 -1.13 -4.94
N ASN A 72 17.42 -0.21 -5.91
CA ASN A 72 18.01 1.12 -5.73
C ASN A 72 17.24 1.93 -4.68
N ILE A 73 15.91 1.82 -4.68
CA ILE A 73 15.04 2.47 -3.69
C ILE A 73 15.38 2.00 -2.28
N LEU A 74 15.53 0.69 -2.08
CA LEU A 74 15.84 0.12 -0.76
C LEU A 74 17.24 0.50 -0.28
N ILE A 75 18.22 0.60 -1.20
CA ILE A 75 19.59 1.03 -0.88
C ILE A 75 19.60 2.53 -0.52
N ASP A 76 18.94 3.38 -1.30
CA ASP A 76 18.80 4.82 -1.00
C ASP A 76 18.13 5.05 0.36
N GLU A 77 17.04 4.33 0.64
CA GLU A 77 16.34 4.40 1.93
C GLU A 77 17.25 4.02 3.11
N ALA A 78 18.00 2.92 2.98
CA ALA A 78 18.94 2.49 4.00
C ALA A 78 20.08 3.51 4.22
N HIS A 79 20.56 4.13 3.14
CA HIS A 79 21.59 5.18 3.22
C HIS A 79 21.06 6.42 3.96
N ARG A 80 19.87 6.89 3.60
CA ARG A 80 19.22 8.05 4.24
C ARG A 80 19.00 7.86 5.74
N LEU A 81 18.59 6.66 6.15
CA LEU A 81 18.39 6.34 7.56
C LEU A 81 19.72 6.34 8.33
N ARG A 82 20.80 5.86 7.71
CA ARG A 82 22.14 5.92 8.30
C ARG A 82 22.62 7.36 8.47
N GLU A 83 22.54 8.16 7.42
CA GLU A 83 22.91 9.59 7.50
C GLU A 83 22.08 10.32 8.55
N LEU A 84 20.79 10.01 8.64
CA LEU A 84 19.91 10.59 9.63
C LEU A 84 20.33 10.23 11.06
N TYR A 85 20.70 8.97 11.32
CA TYR A 85 21.23 8.54 12.62
C TYR A 85 22.47 9.33 13.03
N ASP A 86 23.38 9.58 12.09
CA ASP A 86 24.65 10.28 12.34
C ASP A 86 24.47 11.76 12.72
N LEU A 87 23.33 12.38 12.38
CA LEU A 87 23.04 13.79 12.71
C LEU A 87 22.82 14.06 14.20
N LYS A 88 22.56 13.03 15.03
CA LYS A 88 22.20 13.10 16.47
C LYS A 88 20.92 13.88 16.81
N TYR A 89 20.55 14.88 16.03
CA TYR A 89 19.26 15.56 16.10
C TYR A 89 18.87 16.12 14.73
N ILE A 90 17.58 16.37 14.54
CA ILE A 90 17.04 17.01 13.33
C ILE A 90 15.91 17.97 13.68
N GLN A 91 15.74 19.03 12.90
CA GLN A 91 14.54 19.86 12.94
C GLN A 91 13.67 19.55 11.73
N ILE A 92 12.48 19.00 11.97
CA ILE A 92 11.56 18.56 10.92
C ILE A 92 10.15 19.15 11.09
N PRO A 93 9.43 19.38 9.99
CA PRO A 93 8.03 19.78 10.06
C PRO A 93 7.17 18.57 10.45
N ARG A 94 5.98 18.82 11.01
CA ARG A 94 5.04 17.73 11.33
C ARG A 94 4.32 17.30 10.05
N ALA A 95 3.79 16.07 10.05
CA ALA A 95 3.02 15.57 8.90
C ALA A 95 1.84 16.50 8.50
N LYS A 96 1.20 17.17 9.47
CA LYS A 96 0.11 18.14 9.21
C LYS A 96 0.56 19.41 8.49
N ASP A 97 1.85 19.72 8.53
CA ASP A 97 2.47 20.88 7.90
C ASP A 97 2.81 20.59 6.42
N TYR A 98 2.67 19.34 5.97
CA TYR A 98 2.68 18.94 4.56
C TYR A 98 1.27 19.05 3.96
N LYS A 99 1.04 20.04 3.09
CA LYS A 99 -0.26 20.22 2.41
C LYS A 99 -0.04 20.56 0.93
N ASN A 100 -0.83 19.92 0.06
CA ASN A 100 -0.84 20.18 -1.38
C ASN A 100 0.54 20.15 -2.05
N GLY A 101 1.44 19.29 -1.56
CA GLY A 101 2.80 19.19 -2.09
C GLY A 101 3.74 20.31 -1.66
N THR A 102 3.38 21.07 -0.63
CA THR A 102 4.23 22.10 -0.04
C THR A 102 4.41 21.81 1.44
N ILE A 103 5.63 22.06 1.92
CA ILE A 103 6.01 21.88 3.32
C ILE A 103 6.11 23.25 3.96
N ASN A 104 5.25 23.53 4.94
CA ASN A 104 5.44 24.70 5.77
C ASN A 104 6.64 24.44 6.71
N LYS A 105 7.70 25.24 6.54
CA LYS A 105 8.92 25.13 7.35
C LYS A 105 8.87 25.98 8.62
N ASN A 106 7.78 26.68 8.88
CA ASN A 106 7.61 27.42 10.14
C ASN A 106 7.23 26.45 11.26
N GLY A 107 7.84 26.61 12.43
CA GLY A 107 7.55 25.78 13.60
C GLY A 107 8.07 24.34 13.49
N LEU A 108 9.27 24.18 12.93
CA LEU A 108 9.98 22.89 12.94
C LEU A 108 10.08 22.36 14.36
N VAL A 109 9.87 21.06 14.50
CA VAL A 109 10.04 20.34 15.77
C VAL A 109 11.45 19.78 15.78
N ARG A 110 12.20 20.06 16.85
CA ARG A 110 13.47 19.39 17.10
C ARG A 110 13.20 17.96 17.60
N PHE A 111 13.91 17.01 17.03
CA PHE A 111 13.90 15.61 17.40
C PHE A 111 15.34 15.20 17.66
N ASP A 112 15.65 14.80 18.90
CA ASP A 112 16.93 14.17 19.20
C ASP A 112 16.85 12.69 18.78
N ILE A 113 17.82 12.24 17.99
CA ILE A 113 17.79 10.94 17.31
C ILE A 113 18.53 9.93 18.18
N VAL A 114 17.76 8.99 18.72
CA VAL A 114 18.25 7.86 19.54
C VAL A 114 18.28 6.58 18.71
N SER A 115 17.32 6.40 17.80
CA SER A 115 17.32 5.33 16.80
C SER A 115 16.85 5.83 15.44
N ALA A 116 17.37 5.21 14.38
CA ALA A 116 16.85 5.33 13.02
C ALA A 116 16.75 3.93 12.40
N GLU A 117 15.52 3.49 12.11
CA GLU A 117 15.24 2.09 11.77
C GLU A 117 14.41 2.00 10.48
N ARG A 118 14.66 0.96 9.69
CA ARG A 118 13.80 0.61 8.55
C ARG A 118 12.51 -0.05 9.05
N GLU A 119 11.47 0.01 8.23
CA GLU A 119 10.19 -0.61 8.58
C GLU A 119 10.28 -2.14 8.73
N ASP A 120 11.07 -2.82 7.90
CA ASP A 120 11.27 -4.27 8.01
C ASP A 120 11.88 -4.66 9.35
N GLN A 121 12.79 -3.85 9.89
CA GLN A 121 13.38 -4.08 11.22
C GLN A 121 12.31 -3.96 12.31
N ILE A 122 11.52 -2.88 12.28
CA ILE A 122 10.43 -2.64 13.25
C ILE A 122 9.39 -3.77 13.21
N VAL A 123 9.01 -4.21 12.02
CA VAL A 123 8.02 -5.28 11.83
C VAL A 123 8.56 -6.62 12.34
N ASN A 124 9.82 -6.95 12.04
CA ASN A 124 10.47 -8.17 12.48
C ASN A 124 10.65 -8.22 14.00
N GLU A 125 10.99 -7.10 14.65
CA GLU A 125 11.08 -7.00 16.12
C GLU A 125 9.74 -7.28 16.81
N LEU A 126 8.63 -6.91 16.17
CA LEU A 126 7.28 -7.22 16.64
C LEU A 126 6.81 -8.62 16.22
N LYS A 127 7.71 -9.47 15.72
CA LYS A 127 7.47 -10.87 15.30
C LYS A 127 6.41 -11.01 14.20
N ALA A 128 6.27 -9.99 13.36
CA ALA A 128 5.42 -10.02 12.17
C ALA A 128 6.26 -10.25 10.90
N LYS A 129 5.62 -10.74 9.83
CA LYS A 129 6.26 -10.87 8.51
C LYS A 129 6.18 -9.51 7.79
N TYR A 130 7.18 -9.19 6.99
CA TYR A 130 7.22 -7.98 6.18
C TYR A 130 7.36 -8.30 4.69
N PHE A 131 6.68 -7.52 3.84
CA PHE A 131 6.87 -7.54 2.40
C PHE A 131 6.69 -6.13 1.83
N ARG A 132 7.51 -5.77 0.84
CA ARG A 132 7.53 -4.42 0.25
C ARG A 132 7.18 -4.49 -1.23
N ILE A 133 6.25 -3.66 -1.69
CA ILE A 133 5.96 -3.39 -3.10
C ILE A 133 6.06 -1.87 -3.32
N THR A 134 6.97 -1.42 -4.17
CA THR A 134 7.34 0.00 -4.29
C THR A 134 6.43 0.78 -5.24
N VAL A 135 5.16 0.93 -4.87
CA VAL A 135 4.15 1.61 -5.71
C VAL A 135 4.22 3.13 -5.54
N SER A 136 4.46 3.84 -6.65
CA SER A 136 4.50 5.31 -6.68
C SER A 136 3.20 5.93 -6.17
N ASP A 137 3.30 7.03 -5.42
CA ASP A 137 2.11 7.71 -4.90
C ASP A 137 1.21 8.19 -6.06
N HIS A 138 -0.10 8.27 -5.81
CA HIS A 138 -1.16 8.58 -6.79
C HIS A 138 -1.34 7.63 -7.98
N ASN A 139 -0.36 6.80 -8.34
CA ASN A 139 -0.42 5.87 -9.46
C ASN A 139 -1.12 4.55 -9.11
N ARG A 140 -1.44 3.75 -10.12
CA ARG A 140 -1.73 2.31 -9.95
C ARG A 140 -0.41 1.53 -9.77
N PRO A 141 -0.41 0.29 -9.25
CA PRO A 141 0.77 -0.58 -9.34
C PRO A 141 1.17 -0.81 -10.79
N SER A 142 2.47 -0.94 -11.07
CA SER A 142 2.97 -1.36 -12.38
C SER A 142 2.59 -2.81 -12.67
N ASP A 143 2.71 -3.26 -13.93
CA ASP A 143 2.43 -4.67 -14.26
C ASP A 143 3.37 -5.64 -13.52
N SER A 144 4.63 -5.26 -13.32
CA SER A 144 5.59 -6.02 -12.50
C SER A 144 5.23 -6.04 -11.01
N ASP A 145 4.71 -4.94 -10.46
CA ASP A 145 4.23 -4.92 -9.06
C ASP A 145 3.03 -5.88 -8.87
N VAL A 146 2.15 -5.95 -9.88
CA VAL A 146 1.00 -6.88 -9.86
C VAL A 146 1.49 -8.32 -9.94
N ASP A 147 2.46 -8.64 -10.79
CA ASP A 147 3.04 -9.98 -10.87
C ASP A 147 3.74 -10.38 -9.56
N GLU A 148 4.46 -9.46 -8.92
CA GLU A 148 5.07 -9.68 -7.60
C GLU A 148 4.00 -9.95 -6.53
N PHE A 149 2.92 -9.17 -6.53
CA PHE A 149 1.79 -9.38 -5.63
C PHE A 149 1.11 -10.74 -5.84
N LEU A 150 0.87 -11.15 -7.09
CA LEU A 150 0.27 -12.46 -7.38
C LEU A 150 1.15 -13.61 -6.91
N LYS A 151 2.48 -13.50 -7.10
CA LYS A 151 3.45 -14.48 -6.58
C LYS A 151 3.44 -14.53 -5.06
N LEU A 152 3.38 -13.38 -4.39
CA LEU A 152 3.23 -13.32 -2.94
C LEU A 152 1.98 -14.10 -2.51
N VAL A 153 0.79 -13.75 -3.06
CA VAL A 153 -0.49 -14.36 -2.66
C VAL A 153 -0.54 -15.86 -2.94
N LYS A 154 0.06 -16.34 -4.04
CA LYS A 154 0.14 -17.77 -4.37
C LYS A 154 0.88 -18.59 -3.31
N ASN A 155 1.85 -17.97 -2.63
CA ASN A 155 2.71 -18.61 -1.63
C ASN A 155 2.28 -18.34 -0.17
N LEU A 156 1.14 -17.70 0.06
CA LEU A 156 0.66 -17.41 1.41
C LEU A 156 -0.01 -18.62 2.05
N ASP A 157 0.31 -18.86 3.33
CA ASP A 157 -0.44 -19.78 4.17
C ASP A 157 -1.90 -19.31 4.27
N SER A 158 -2.86 -20.24 4.20
CA SER A 158 -4.30 -19.95 4.23
C SER A 158 -4.78 -19.19 5.47
N ASN A 159 -4.00 -19.26 6.55
CA ASN A 159 -4.25 -18.57 7.82
C ASN A 159 -3.48 -17.25 7.97
N THR A 160 -2.79 -16.75 6.94
CA THR A 160 -2.08 -15.47 7.01
C THR A 160 -3.07 -14.32 6.96
N TRP A 161 -2.91 -13.35 7.87
CA TRP A 161 -3.59 -12.06 7.79
C TRP A 161 -2.71 -11.03 7.09
N ILE A 162 -3.26 -10.30 6.14
CA ILE A 162 -2.49 -9.32 5.36
C ILE A 162 -2.89 -7.91 5.77
N HIS A 163 -1.92 -7.10 6.18
CA HIS A 163 -2.12 -5.69 6.49
C HIS A 163 -1.47 -4.83 5.42
N PHE A 164 -2.28 -4.19 4.57
CA PHE A 164 -1.79 -3.27 3.55
C PHE A 164 -1.69 -1.85 4.10
N HIS A 165 -0.59 -1.16 3.86
CA HIS A 165 -0.54 0.26 4.16
C HIS A 165 0.17 1.06 3.08
N CYS A 166 -0.08 2.37 3.13
CA CYS A 166 0.71 3.36 2.43
C CYS A 166 0.71 4.61 3.31
N ARG A 167 1.33 5.71 2.86
CA ARG A 167 1.38 6.95 3.65
C ARG A 167 0.02 7.39 4.21
N GLY A 168 -1.02 7.39 3.38
CA GLY A 168 -2.33 7.97 3.72
C GLY A 168 -3.47 6.98 3.94
N GLY A 169 -3.25 5.67 3.73
CA GLY A 169 -4.30 4.65 3.88
C GLY A 169 -5.45 4.77 2.88
N LYS A 170 -5.18 5.38 1.72
CA LYS A 170 -6.17 5.72 0.69
C LYS A 170 -5.80 5.04 -0.62
N GLY A 171 -5.31 5.78 -1.62
CA GLY A 171 -5.11 5.31 -3.00
C GLY A 171 -4.49 3.91 -3.12
N ARG A 172 -3.23 3.73 -2.69
CA ARG A 172 -2.51 2.45 -2.80
C ARG A 172 -3.14 1.35 -1.92
N THR A 173 -3.34 1.61 -0.63
CA THR A 173 -3.98 0.67 0.30
C THR A 173 -5.31 0.12 -0.22
N THR A 174 -6.22 0.99 -0.62
CA THR A 174 -7.51 0.60 -1.17
C THR A 174 -7.39 -0.17 -2.48
N THR A 175 -6.41 0.17 -3.33
CA THR A 175 -6.15 -0.57 -4.58
C THR A 175 -5.81 -2.02 -4.28
N PHE A 176 -4.92 -2.28 -3.32
CA PHE A 176 -4.51 -3.64 -2.96
C PHE A 176 -5.58 -4.41 -2.17
N LEU A 177 -6.37 -3.73 -1.32
CA LEU A 177 -7.56 -4.33 -0.69
C LEU A 177 -8.56 -4.81 -1.75
N LEU A 178 -8.85 -4.00 -2.77
CA LEU A 178 -9.69 -4.38 -3.89
C LEU A 178 -9.08 -5.53 -4.70
N MET A 179 -7.79 -5.45 -5.04
CA MET A 179 -7.12 -6.51 -5.79
C MET A 179 -7.20 -7.85 -5.05
N PHE A 180 -6.95 -7.87 -3.74
CA PHE A 180 -7.03 -9.11 -2.97
C PHE A 180 -8.48 -9.65 -2.93
N ASP A 181 -9.45 -8.78 -2.72
CA ASP A 181 -10.87 -9.15 -2.71
C ASP A 181 -11.32 -9.73 -4.07
N ILE A 182 -11.00 -9.03 -5.15
CA ILE A 182 -11.23 -9.46 -6.53
C ILE A 182 -10.59 -10.82 -6.79
N LEU A 183 -9.33 -11.00 -6.41
CA LEU A 183 -8.60 -12.25 -6.64
C LEU A 183 -9.26 -13.45 -5.94
N LYS A 184 -9.86 -13.23 -4.76
CA LYS A 184 -10.53 -14.30 -3.99
C LYS A 184 -11.98 -14.52 -4.42
N ASN A 185 -12.68 -13.50 -4.91
CA ASN A 185 -14.15 -13.52 -5.02
C ASN A 185 -14.70 -13.24 -6.43
N ALA A 186 -13.91 -12.86 -7.42
CA ALA A 186 -14.40 -12.47 -8.76
C ALA A 186 -15.16 -13.57 -9.53
N LYS A 187 -15.04 -14.84 -9.12
CA LYS A 187 -15.81 -15.95 -9.69
C LYS A 187 -17.25 -16.01 -9.17
N SER A 188 -17.50 -15.47 -7.97
CA SER A 188 -18.78 -15.62 -7.26
C SER A 188 -19.45 -14.29 -6.92
N VAL A 189 -18.73 -13.18 -7.04
CA VAL A 189 -19.20 -11.84 -6.67
C VAL A 189 -18.94 -10.87 -7.81
N SER A 190 -19.93 -10.03 -8.11
CA SER A 190 -19.84 -9.03 -9.18
C SER A 190 -18.80 -7.95 -8.86
N TYR A 191 -18.28 -7.31 -9.90
CA TYR A 191 -17.39 -6.16 -9.77
C TYR A 191 -18.00 -5.05 -8.90
N ASP A 192 -19.26 -4.71 -9.18
CA ASP A 192 -19.97 -3.63 -8.48
C ASP A 192 -20.22 -3.96 -7.01
N ASP A 193 -20.50 -5.22 -6.67
CA ASP A 193 -20.67 -5.65 -5.29
C ASP A 193 -19.37 -5.59 -4.49
N ILE A 194 -18.26 -6.07 -5.07
CA ILE A 194 -16.92 -5.99 -4.44
C ILE A 194 -16.56 -4.52 -4.22
N LEU A 195 -16.79 -3.68 -5.23
CA LEU A 195 -16.52 -2.26 -5.11
C LEU A 195 -17.36 -1.64 -3.99
N LYS A 196 -18.67 -1.89 -4.01
CA LYS A 196 -19.64 -1.34 -3.05
C LYS A 196 -19.28 -1.73 -1.61
N ARG A 197 -18.95 -2.99 -1.33
CA ARG A 197 -18.56 -3.39 0.04
C ARG A 197 -17.25 -2.76 0.49
N GLN A 198 -16.26 -2.67 -0.39
CA GLN A 198 -15.00 -1.98 -0.06
C GLN A 198 -15.22 -0.47 0.19
N THR A 199 -16.15 0.19 -0.53
CA THR A 199 -16.50 1.61 -0.28
C THR A 199 -17.13 1.88 1.07
N LYS A 200 -17.76 0.87 1.67
CA LYS A 200 -18.39 1.00 2.99
C LYS A 200 -17.40 0.86 4.13
N ILE A 201 -16.29 0.16 3.89
CA ILE A 201 -15.21 -0.05 4.87
C ILE A 201 -14.20 1.09 4.77
N PHE A 202 -13.76 1.44 3.56
CA PHE A 202 -12.87 2.55 3.28
C PHE A 202 -13.49 3.44 2.20
N PRO A 203 -13.62 4.76 2.41
CA PRO A 203 -14.03 5.67 1.34
C PRO A 203 -13.05 5.54 0.16
N ILE A 204 -13.45 4.81 -0.89
CA ILE A 204 -12.55 4.45 -1.99
C ILE A 204 -12.21 5.71 -2.77
N TYR A 205 -10.95 6.13 -2.65
CA TYR A 205 -10.46 7.32 -3.34
C TYR A 205 -10.47 7.20 -4.87
N ILE A 206 -10.53 5.98 -5.40
CA ILE A 206 -10.51 5.67 -6.84
C ILE A 206 -11.63 6.40 -7.58
N TYR A 207 -12.82 6.53 -6.98
CA TYR A 207 -13.99 7.09 -7.65
C TYR A 207 -14.26 8.56 -7.31
N HIS A 208 -13.97 8.99 -6.08
CA HIS A 208 -14.35 10.33 -5.61
C HIS A 208 -13.58 11.49 -6.28
N LYS A 209 -12.44 11.23 -6.93
CA LYS A 209 -11.60 12.28 -7.52
C LYS A 209 -11.36 12.17 -9.03
N LYS A 210 -11.97 11.20 -9.72
CA LYS A 210 -11.67 10.95 -11.15
C LYS A 210 -12.04 12.08 -12.12
N ASN A 211 -12.89 13.01 -11.67
CA ASN A 211 -13.37 14.13 -12.49
C ASN A 211 -12.82 15.49 -12.04
N ALA A 212 -11.92 15.55 -11.05
CA ALA A 212 -11.43 16.83 -10.53
C ALA A 212 -10.01 16.75 -9.97
N GLY A 213 -9.23 17.81 -10.21
CA GLY A 213 -7.90 18.00 -9.65
C GLY A 213 -6.76 17.52 -10.54
N LYS A 214 -5.53 17.84 -10.12
CA LYS A 214 -4.27 17.63 -10.86
C LYS A 214 -4.02 16.17 -11.28
N TYR A 215 -4.56 15.19 -10.55
CA TYR A 215 -4.29 13.76 -10.73
C TYR A 215 -5.45 12.97 -11.38
N LYS A 216 -6.39 13.66 -12.04
CA LYS A 216 -7.60 13.03 -12.61
C LYS A 216 -7.31 11.85 -13.56
N GLU A 217 -6.31 11.96 -14.42
CA GLU A 217 -5.98 10.91 -15.39
C GLU A 217 -5.41 9.68 -14.68
N LEU A 218 -4.54 9.86 -13.68
CA LEU A 218 -4.03 8.76 -12.85
C LEU A 218 -5.15 8.00 -12.12
N TYR A 219 -6.20 8.71 -11.71
CA TYR A 219 -7.37 8.06 -11.09
C TYR A 219 -8.20 7.28 -12.10
N ARG A 220 -8.33 7.77 -13.34
CA ARG A 220 -8.99 7.03 -14.43
C ARG A 220 -8.20 5.79 -14.83
N GLU A 221 -6.88 5.90 -14.93
CA GLU A 221 -5.99 4.77 -15.19
C GLU A 221 -6.12 3.69 -14.10
N ARG A 222 -6.15 4.11 -12.83
CA ARG A 222 -6.37 3.16 -11.72
C ARG A 222 -7.75 2.49 -11.79
N GLU A 223 -8.81 3.23 -12.10
CA GLU A 223 -10.15 2.65 -12.28
C GLU A 223 -10.14 1.61 -13.40
N GLN A 224 -9.56 1.96 -14.55
CA GLN A 224 -9.45 1.07 -15.70
C GLN A 224 -8.65 -0.18 -15.35
N PHE A 225 -7.53 -0.03 -14.66
CA PHE A 225 -6.73 -1.13 -14.17
C PHE A 225 -7.54 -2.08 -13.28
N ILE A 226 -8.30 -1.57 -12.31
CA ILE A 226 -9.07 -2.43 -11.41
C ILE A 226 -10.17 -3.22 -12.15
N LYS A 227 -10.80 -2.63 -13.18
CA LYS A 227 -11.73 -3.34 -14.07
C LYS A 227 -11.02 -4.46 -14.85
N GLU A 228 -9.84 -4.17 -15.40
CA GLU A 228 -9.06 -5.18 -16.13
C GLU A 228 -8.57 -6.29 -15.21
N PHE A 229 -8.15 -5.96 -13.99
CA PHE A 229 -7.73 -6.91 -12.97
C PHE A 229 -8.89 -7.83 -12.54
N TYR A 230 -10.12 -7.32 -12.50
CA TYR A 230 -11.31 -8.14 -12.31
C TYR A 230 -11.53 -9.12 -13.46
N LEU A 231 -11.42 -8.68 -14.72
CA LEU A 231 -11.56 -9.56 -15.88
C LEU A 231 -10.47 -10.64 -15.92
N PHE A 232 -9.23 -10.27 -15.57
CA PHE A 232 -8.14 -11.22 -15.37
C PHE A 232 -8.51 -12.25 -14.30
N SER A 233 -8.90 -11.79 -13.10
CA SER A 233 -9.17 -12.66 -11.94
C SER A 233 -10.37 -13.59 -12.15
N LYS A 234 -11.39 -13.17 -12.91
CA LYS A 234 -12.54 -14.01 -13.25
C LYS A 234 -12.13 -15.24 -14.08
N ASN A 235 -11.16 -15.05 -14.97
CA ASN A 235 -10.61 -16.11 -15.82
C ASN A 235 -9.35 -16.77 -15.22
N TYR A 236 -8.85 -16.27 -14.09
CA TYR A 236 -7.67 -16.79 -13.43
C TYR A 236 -7.98 -18.17 -12.82
N ILE A 237 -7.30 -19.18 -13.34
CA ILE A 237 -7.29 -20.53 -12.78
C ILE A 237 -6.11 -20.56 -11.81
N SER A 238 -6.31 -21.04 -10.57
CA SER A 238 -5.29 -21.03 -9.51
C SER A 238 -4.00 -21.80 -9.86
N HIS A 239 -4.03 -22.55 -10.97
CA HIS A 239 -2.92 -23.34 -11.51
C HIS A 239 -2.47 -22.86 -12.91
N SER A 240 -2.95 -21.71 -13.38
CA SER A 240 -2.44 -21.11 -14.61
C SER A 240 -1.08 -20.47 -14.33
N ASP A 241 -0.08 -20.80 -15.16
CA ASP A 241 1.24 -20.17 -15.12
C ASP A 241 1.27 -18.80 -15.81
N ILE A 242 0.13 -18.33 -16.34
CA ILE A 242 0.04 -17.03 -17.01
C ILE A 242 0.09 -15.91 -15.96
N THR A 243 1.10 -15.05 -16.06
CA THR A 243 1.23 -13.84 -15.22
C THR A 243 0.28 -12.74 -15.70
N TRP A 244 0.04 -11.74 -14.85
CA TRP A 244 -0.76 -10.58 -15.24
C TRP A 244 -0.14 -9.85 -16.43
N SER A 245 1.17 -9.65 -16.43
CA SER A 245 1.89 -9.02 -17.55
C SER A 245 1.71 -9.80 -18.86
N GLN A 246 1.79 -11.13 -18.81
CA GLN A 246 1.57 -11.98 -19.98
C GLN A 246 0.12 -11.87 -20.49
N TRP A 247 -0.87 -11.91 -19.59
CA TRP A 247 -2.28 -11.75 -19.96
C TRP A 247 -2.56 -10.39 -20.61
N LYS A 248 -1.96 -9.32 -20.08
CA LYS A 248 -2.08 -7.96 -20.64
C LYS A 248 -1.53 -7.86 -22.06
N ASN A 249 -0.45 -8.58 -22.37
CA ASN A 249 0.13 -8.60 -23.71
C ASN A 249 -0.74 -9.39 -24.69
N ILE A 250 -1.32 -10.53 -24.27
CA ILE A 250 -2.22 -11.32 -25.12
C ILE A 250 -3.45 -10.50 -25.53
N LYS A 251 -4.05 -9.73 -24.60
CA LYS A 251 -5.25 -8.92 -24.87
C LYS A 251 -4.99 -7.73 -25.82
N LYS A 252 -3.74 -7.29 -25.97
CA LYS A 252 -3.39 -6.17 -26.86
C LYS A 252 -3.25 -6.60 -28.32
N ASN A 253 -3.07 -7.90 -28.56
CA ASN A 253 -3.03 -8.52 -29.88
C ASN A 253 -4.41 -9.04 -30.26
#